data_AF-A0A564L6S9-F1
#
_entry.id   AF-A0A564L6S9-F1
#
_cell.length_a   1.000
_cell.length_b   1.000
_cell.length_c   1.000
_cell.angle_alpha   90.00
_cell.angle_beta   90.00
_cell.angle_gamma   90.00
#
_symmetry.space_group_name_H-M   'P 1'
#
loop_
_entity.id
_entity.type
_entity.pdbx_description
1 polymer ?
#
loop_
_entity_poly.entity_id
_entity_poly.type
_entity_poly.pdbx_seq_one_letter_code
_entity_poly.pdbx_strand_id
1 'polypeptide(L)'
;MPFSARLQLFIDKIIDALRARPLTQEILAMEVSSPNVLTEILNVSLERWGLDVKVRLAEGYPGDVEKLNIIITTLFAGIQYFMLKSRSTPTFGGIAIQEDEGWKSIKESLNWLCEKIVDEPAQR
;
A
#
# COMPACT_ATOMS: atom_id res chain seq x y z
N MET A 1 -16.44 6.41 -10.63
CA MET A 1 -15.97 6.93 -9.32
C MET A 1 -14.74 7.79 -9.60
N PRO A 2 -14.59 8.97 -8.96
CA PRO A 2 -13.40 9.82 -9.12
C PRO A 2 -12.09 9.06 -8.82
N PHE A 3 -10.98 9.49 -9.41
CA PHE A 3 -9.67 8.84 -9.22
C PHE A 3 -9.25 8.81 -7.73
N SER A 4 -9.31 9.94 -7.02
CA SER A 4 -9.02 10.03 -5.58
C SER A 4 -9.82 9.01 -4.77
N ALA A 5 -11.13 8.95 -5.00
CA ALA A 5 -12.02 8.04 -4.30
C ALA A 5 -11.71 6.56 -4.58
N ARG A 6 -11.28 6.21 -5.81
CA ARG A 6 -10.83 4.84 -6.11
C ARG A 6 -9.50 4.51 -5.45
N LEU A 7 -8.55 5.44 -5.45
CA LEU A 7 -7.25 5.25 -4.81
C LEU A 7 -7.41 5.08 -3.30
N GLN A 8 -8.22 5.94 -2.66
CA GLN A 8 -8.62 5.82 -1.27
C GLN A 8 -9.24 4.44 -0.99
N LEU A 9 -10.25 4.04 -1.76
CA LEU A 9 -10.92 2.76 -1.57
C LEU A 9 -9.93 1.59 -1.69
N PHE A 10 -9.01 1.67 -2.65
CA PHE A 10 -7.97 0.66 -2.83
C PHE A 10 -7.05 0.55 -1.61
N ILE A 11 -6.53 1.69 -1.10
CA ILE A 11 -5.65 1.73 0.06
C ILE A 11 -6.36 1.21 1.31
N ASP A 12 -7.59 1.67 1.57
CA ASP A 12 -8.37 1.22 2.72
C ASP A 12 -8.60 -0.30 2.68
N LYS A 13 -9.03 -0.82 1.53
CA LYS A 13 -9.31 -2.25 1.37
C LYS A 13 -8.07 -3.11 1.44
N ILE A 14 -6.92 -2.64 0.95
CA ILE A 14 -5.70 -3.44 1.02
C ILE A 14 -5.12 -3.47 2.43
N ILE A 15 -5.18 -2.36 3.17
CA ILE A 15 -4.82 -2.34 4.59
C ILE A 15 -5.69 -3.34 5.36
N ASP A 16 -7.02 -3.28 5.19
CA ASP A 16 -7.94 -4.21 5.87
C ASP A 16 -7.69 -5.66 5.49
N ALA A 17 -7.54 -5.94 4.20
CA ALA A 17 -7.32 -7.30 3.70
C ALA A 17 -6.01 -7.90 4.23
N LEU A 18 -4.93 -7.12 4.26
CA LEU A 18 -3.64 -7.61 4.77
C LEU A 18 -3.68 -7.77 6.30
N ARG A 19 -4.30 -6.84 7.04
CA ARG A 19 -4.45 -6.96 8.51
C ARG A 19 -5.27 -8.19 8.91
N ALA A 20 -6.30 -8.54 8.14
CA ALA A 20 -7.13 -9.71 8.39
C ALA A 20 -6.48 -11.05 7.98
N ARG A 21 -5.29 -11.04 7.37
CA ARG A 21 -4.62 -12.24 6.84
C ARG A 21 -3.26 -12.48 7.50
N PRO A 22 -3.21 -13.00 8.74
CA PRO A 22 -1.97 -13.20 9.49
C PRO A 22 -0.98 -14.12 8.75
N LEU A 23 -1.46 -15.17 8.08
CA LEU A 23 -0.60 -16.05 7.27
C LEU A 23 0.06 -15.30 6.10
N THR A 24 -0.65 -14.38 5.44
CA THR A 24 -0.06 -13.55 4.39
C THR A 24 1.04 -12.65 4.96
N GLN A 25 0.87 -12.11 6.17
CA GLN A 25 1.91 -11.31 6.82
C GLN A 25 3.13 -12.14 7.20
N GLU A 26 2.97 -13.41 7.57
CA GLU A 26 4.09 -14.32 7.82
C GLU A 26 4.88 -14.60 6.53
N ILE A 27 4.19 -14.83 5.42
CA ILE A 27 4.82 -15.00 4.10
C ILE A 27 5.61 -13.76 3.71
N LEU A 28 5.03 -12.56 3.87
CA LEU A 28 5.71 -11.29 3.61
C LEU A 28 6.93 -11.11 4.52
N ALA A 29 6.85 -11.53 5.79
CA ALA A 29 7.99 -11.47 6.70
C ALA A 29 9.12 -12.42 6.28
N MET A 30 8.78 -13.62 5.80
CA MET A 30 9.74 -14.60 5.30
C MET A 30 10.40 -14.12 4.01
N GLU A 31 9.65 -13.51 3.09
CA GLU A 31 10.19 -12.94 1.85
C GLU A 31 11.31 -11.93 2.12
N VAL A 32 11.11 -11.04 3.10
CA VAL A 32 12.09 -10.00 3.44
C VAL A 32 13.30 -10.55 4.21
N SER A 33 13.10 -11.55 5.06
CA SER A 33 14.15 -12.04 5.98
C SER A 33 14.94 -13.25 5.45
N SER A 34 14.31 -14.11 4.64
CA SER A 34 14.89 -15.36 4.13
C SER A 34 14.27 -15.73 2.77
N PRO A 35 14.63 -15.01 1.70
CA PRO A 35 14.13 -15.31 0.36
C PRO A 35 14.56 -16.72 -0.07
N ASN A 36 13.62 -17.45 -0.67
CA ASN A 36 13.80 -18.80 -1.17
C ASN A 36 12.99 -19.01 -2.47
N VAL A 37 13.09 -20.20 -3.06
CA VAL A 37 12.44 -20.54 -4.34
C VAL A 37 10.92 -20.33 -4.30
N LEU A 38 10.25 -20.57 -3.16
CA LEU A 38 8.81 -20.36 -3.03
C LEU A 38 8.46 -18.86 -3.00
N THR A 39 9.27 -18.04 -2.31
CA THR A 39 9.05 -16.59 -2.30
C THR A 39 9.34 -15.96 -3.66
N GLU A 40 10.28 -16.51 -4.43
CA GLU A 40 10.53 -16.06 -5.82
C GLU A 40 9.32 -16.30 -6.74
N ILE A 41 8.67 -17.47 -6.64
CA ILE A 41 7.43 -17.78 -7.37
C ILE A 41 6.30 -16.83 -6.96
N LEU A 42 6.18 -16.52 -5.67
CA LEU A 42 5.21 -15.56 -5.15
C LEU A 42 5.48 -14.15 -5.70
N ASN A 43 6.74 -13.74 -5.79
CA ASN A 43 7.12 -12.42 -6.29
C ASN A 43 6.74 -12.21 -7.75
N VAL A 44 6.83 -13.24 -8.59
CA VAL A 44 6.32 -13.17 -9.97
C VAL A 44 4.81 -12.88 -9.99
N SER A 45 4.06 -13.47 -9.06
CA SER A 45 2.61 -13.26 -8.98
C SER A 45 2.27 -11.86 -8.43
N LEU A 46 3.02 -11.40 -7.43
CA LEU A 46 2.88 -10.05 -6.86
C LEU A 46 3.23 -8.96 -7.87
N GLU A 47 4.28 -9.14 -8.67
CA GLU A 47 4.68 -8.18 -9.70
C GLU A 47 3.60 -8.07 -10.79
N ARG A 48 3.08 -9.20 -11.27
CA ARG A 48 1.96 -9.20 -12.22
C ARG A 48 0.73 -8.50 -11.66
N TRP A 49 0.38 -8.79 -10.41
CA TRP A 49 -0.72 -8.13 -9.73
C TRP A 49 -0.47 -6.62 -9.58
N GLY A 50 0.76 -6.19 -9.27
CA GLY A 50 1.14 -4.79 -9.21
C GLY A 50 0.96 -4.07 -10.55
N LEU A 51 1.36 -4.69 -11.65
CA LEU A 51 1.13 -4.16 -13.00
C LEU A 51 -0.36 -4.04 -13.34
N ASP A 52 -1.19 -5.01 -12.96
CA ASP A 52 -2.63 -4.94 -13.14
C ASP A 52 -3.27 -3.81 -12.31
N VAL A 53 -2.81 -3.64 -11.06
CA VAL A 53 -3.25 -2.56 -10.18
C VAL A 53 -2.87 -1.19 -10.76
N LYS A 54 -1.65 -1.04 -11.29
CA LYS A 54 -1.19 0.18 -11.95
C LYS A 54 -2.16 0.58 -13.07
N VAL A 55 -2.51 -0.34 -13.96
CA VAL A 55 -3.42 -0.08 -15.08
C VAL A 55 -4.81 0.35 -14.59
N ARG A 56 -5.35 -0.34 -13.57
CA ARG A 56 -6.68 -0.06 -13.03
C ARG A 56 -6.76 1.27 -12.28
N LEU A 57 -5.72 1.60 -11.51
CA LEU A 57 -5.68 2.86 -10.76
C LEU A 57 -5.44 4.05 -11.68
N ALA A 58 -4.65 3.89 -12.73
CA ALA A 58 -4.34 4.96 -13.68
C ALA A 58 -5.51 5.37 -14.59
N GLU A 59 -6.56 4.57 -14.69
CA GLU A 59 -7.72 4.88 -15.52
C GLU A 59 -8.27 6.28 -15.19
N GLY A 60 -8.41 7.18 -16.15
CA GLY A 60 -8.95 8.53 -15.89
C GLY A 60 -8.10 9.42 -14.97
N TYR A 61 -6.86 9.04 -14.66
CA TYR A 61 -5.88 9.93 -14.02
C TYR A 61 -5.27 10.86 -15.08
N PRO A 62 -5.32 12.19 -14.90
CA PRO A 62 -4.86 13.15 -15.91
C PRO A 62 -3.35 13.39 -15.91
N GLY A 63 -2.62 12.91 -14.89
CA GLY A 63 -1.20 13.18 -14.69
C GLY A 63 -0.27 12.07 -15.19
N ASP A 64 0.99 12.16 -14.75
CA ASP A 64 2.03 11.18 -15.05
C ASP A 64 1.79 9.85 -14.30
N VAL A 65 1.41 8.82 -15.07
CA VAL A 65 1.10 7.47 -14.56
C VAL A 65 2.32 6.76 -13.97
N GLU A 66 3.53 7.02 -14.49
CA GLU A 66 4.75 6.40 -13.97
C GLU A 66 5.10 7.00 -12.62
N LYS A 67 5.08 8.33 -12.52
CA LYS A 67 5.25 9.03 -11.24
C LYS A 67 4.22 8.57 -10.20
N LEU A 68 2.95 8.47 -10.61
CA LEU A 68 1.88 7.96 -9.74
C LEU A 68 2.19 6.53 -9.23
N ASN A 69 2.63 5.64 -10.13
CA ASN A 69 2.96 4.26 -9.78
C ASN A 69 4.10 4.18 -8.74
N ILE A 70 5.14 5.03 -8.88
CA ILE A 70 6.25 5.11 -7.92
C ILE A 70 5.75 5.57 -6.55
N ILE A 71 4.89 6.59 -6.52
CA ILE A 71 4.31 7.10 -5.27
C ILE A 71 3.48 6.01 -4.58
N ILE A 72 2.55 5.38 -5.31
CA ILE A 72 1.67 4.34 -4.75
C ILE A 72 2.48 3.14 -4.24
N THR A 73 3.45 2.67 -5.04
CA THR A 73 4.31 1.54 -4.65
C THR A 73 5.10 1.86 -3.37
N THR A 74 5.60 3.08 -3.24
CA THR A 74 6.32 3.54 -2.05
C THR A 74 5.43 3.58 -0.81
N LEU A 75 4.21 4.12 -0.94
CA LEU A 75 3.23 4.12 0.14
C LEU A 75 2.86 2.70 0.56
N PHE A 76 2.67 1.80 -0.41
CA PHE A 76 2.35 0.40 -0.15
C PHE A 76 3.49 -0.33 0.58
N ALA A 77 4.73 -0.12 0.18
CA ALA A 77 5.90 -0.64 0.88
C ALA A 77 5.99 -0.14 2.33
N GLY A 78 5.68 1.14 2.57
CA GLY A 78 5.60 1.72 3.92
C GLY A 78 4.51 1.06 4.78
N ILE A 79 3.33 0.82 4.22
CA ILE A 79 2.23 0.11 4.89
C ILE A 79 2.66 -1.32 5.26
N GLN A 80 3.25 -2.06 4.31
CA GLN A 80 3.74 -3.41 4.56
C GLN A 80 4.82 -3.42 5.66
N TYR A 81 5.72 -2.43 5.65
CA TYR A 81 6.71 -2.28 6.70
C TYR A 81 6.06 -2.06 8.08
N PHE A 82 5.04 -1.21 8.19
CA PHE A 82 4.30 -1.04 9.45
C PHE A 82 3.63 -2.33 9.91
N MET A 83 3.08 -3.14 9.00
CA MET A 83 2.51 -4.45 9.34
C MET A 83 3.58 -5.39 9.89
N LEU A 84 4.73 -5.50 9.22
CA LEU A 84 5.85 -6.31 9.69
C LEU A 84 6.38 -5.83 11.04
N LYS A 85 6.53 -4.51 11.21
CA LYS A 85 7.03 -3.88 12.42
C LYS A 85 6.07 -4.05 13.60
N SER A 86 4.75 -4.03 13.35
CA SER A 86 3.71 -4.22 14.36
C SER A 86 3.79 -5.58 15.06
N ARG A 87 4.45 -6.58 14.46
CA ARG A 87 4.63 -7.90 15.09
C ARG A 87 5.51 -7.86 16.35
N SER A 88 6.38 -6.86 16.47
CA SER A 88 7.36 -6.77 17.57
C SER A 88 7.39 -5.42 18.25
N THR A 89 6.75 -4.39 17.69
CA THR A 89 6.80 -3.03 18.20
C THR A 89 5.38 -2.44 18.29
N PRO A 90 4.92 -1.99 19.47
CA PRO A 90 3.59 -1.40 19.62
C PRO A 90 3.46 -0.04 18.94
N THR A 91 4.54 0.75 18.97
CA THR A 91 4.55 2.13 18.45
C THR A 91 5.72 2.39 17.51
N PHE A 92 5.48 3.07 16.40
CA PHE A 92 6.52 3.50 15.47
C PHE A 92 6.27 4.93 15.00
N GLY A 93 7.28 5.81 15.13
CA GLY A 93 7.12 7.23 14.78
C GLY A 93 6.00 7.94 15.55
N GLY A 94 5.67 7.47 16.76
CA GLY A 94 4.54 7.98 17.56
C GLY A 94 3.17 7.39 17.21
N ILE A 95 3.09 6.48 16.23
CA ILE A 95 1.85 5.83 15.79
C ILE A 95 1.69 4.48 16.46
N ALA A 96 0.52 4.18 17.03
CA ALA A 96 0.18 2.90 17.65
C ALA A 96 -0.14 1.82 16.60
N ILE A 97 0.90 1.27 15.96
CA ILE A 97 0.78 0.35 14.82
C ILE A 97 0.31 -1.07 15.17
N GLN A 98 0.17 -1.42 16.46
CA GLN A 98 -0.49 -2.66 16.89
C GLN A 98 -2.01 -2.50 17.08
N GLU A 99 -2.50 -1.27 17.20
CA GLU A 99 -3.87 -0.97 17.59
C GLU A 99 -4.70 -0.49 16.39
N ASP A 100 -6.00 -0.79 16.40
CA ASP A 100 -6.92 -0.36 15.33
C ASP A 100 -6.96 1.16 15.15
N GLU A 101 -6.87 1.93 16.25
CA GLU A 101 -6.85 3.39 16.19
C GLU A 101 -5.62 3.93 15.43
N GLY A 102 -4.44 3.30 15.57
CA GLY A 102 -3.27 3.73 14.80
C GLY A 102 -3.43 3.47 13.30
N TRP A 103 -4.04 2.35 12.92
CA TRP A 103 -4.35 2.04 11.52
C TRP A 103 -5.44 2.95 10.95
N LYS A 104 -6.41 3.36 11.77
CA LYS A 104 -7.40 4.36 11.41
C LYS A 104 -6.73 5.72 11.13
N SER A 105 -5.83 6.19 11.99
CA SER A 105 -5.07 7.43 11.76
C SER A 105 -4.19 7.36 10.50
N ILE A 106 -3.58 6.20 10.22
CA ILE A 106 -2.83 5.97 8.97
C ILE A 106 -3.75 6.13 7.76
N LYS A 107 -4.92 5.48 7.75
CA LYS A 107 -5.89 5.59 6.66
C LYS A 107 -6.37 7.01 6.45
N GLU A 108 -6.76 7.71 7.52
CA GLU A 108 -7.18 9.13 7.45
C GLU A 108 -6.09 10.00 6.82
N SER A 109 -4.83 9.80 7.21
CA SER A 109 -3.68 10.55 6.68
C SER A 109 -3.42 10.25 5.20
N LEU A 110 -3.49 8.97 4.80
CA LEU A 110 -3.33 8.56 3.40
C LEU A 110 -4.50 9.03 2.53
N ASN A 111 -5.71 9.09 3.08
CA ASN A 111 -6.89 9.61 2.38
C ASN A 111 -6.71 11.09 2.04
N TRP A 112 -6.25 11.90 3.01
CA TRP A 112 -5.89 13.30 2.76
C TRP A 112 -4.82 13.42 1.65
N LEU A 113 -3.79 12.57 1.67
CA LEU A 113 -2.75 12.57 0.63
C LEU A 113 -3.33 12.21 -0.75
N CYS A 114 -4.23 11.23 -0.82
CA CYS A 114 -4.88 10.82 -2.06
C CYS A 114 -5.69 11.94 -2.70
N GLU A 115 -6.38 12.75 -1.90
CA GLU A 115 -7.07 13.94 -2.38
C GLU A 115 -6.09 14.94 -3.02
N LYS A 116 -4.91 15.12 -2.43
CA LYS A 116 -3.89 16.06 -2.93
C LYS A 116 -3.15 15.60 -4.18
N ILE A 117 -2.99 14.30 -4.40
CA ILE A 117 -2.38 13.77 -5.62
C ILE A 117 -3.21 14.13 -6.87
N VAL A 118 -4.52 14.38 -6.74
CA VAL A 118 -5.40 14.70 -7.88
C VAL A 118 -5.37 16.18 -8.24
N ASP A 119 -4.94 17.04 -7.33
CA ASP A 119 -4.91 18.49 -7.50
C ASP A 119 -3.67 18.98 -8.30
N GLU A 120 -2.73 18.12 -8.65
CA GLU A 120 -1.53 18.53 -9.40
C GLU A 120 -1.83 18.57 -10.92
N PRO A 121 -1.90 19.76 -11.55
CA PRO A 121 -2.09 19.85 -12.99
C PRO A 121 -0.87 19.25 -13.69
N ALA A 122 -1.11 18.40 -14.69
CA ALA A 122 -0.06 17.89 -15.56
C ALA A 122 0.75 19.08 -16.11
N GLN A 123 1.98 19.24 -15.63
CA GLN A 123 2.92 20.18 -16.24
C GLN A 123 3.20 19.67 -17.64
N ARG A 124 2.75 20.45 -18.64
CA ARG A 124 3.00 20.25 -20.06
C ARG A 124 4.48 20.33 -20.38
#